data_AF-Q0QD98-F1
#
_entry.id   AF-Q0QD98-F1
#
_cell.length_a   1.000
_cell.length_b   1.000
_cell.length_c   1.000
_cell.angle_alpha   90.00
_cell.angle_beta   90.00
_cell.angle_gamma   90.00
#
_symmetry.space_group_name_H-M   'P 1'
#
loop_
_entity.id
_entity.type
_entity.pdbx_description
1 polymer ?
#
loop_
_entity_poly.entity_id
_entity_poly.type
_entity_poly.pdbx_seq_one_letter_code
_entity_poly.pdbx_strand_id
1 'polypeptide(L)' 'ADMLGMAYIRVLEVATFYTQFQLQPVGTRAHVQVCGTTPCMLRGAEDLIRICKKKIASEPFTLNEGGTLSWEEV' A
#
# COMPACT_ATOMS: atom_id res chain seq x y z
N ALA A 1 10.70 -7.65 17.99
CA ALA A 1 11.26 -8.96 18.37
C ALA A 1 11.51 -8.99 19.88
N ASP A 2 12.30 -8.05 20.39
CA ASP A 2 12.75 -7.99 21.79
C ASP A 2 11.63 -7.90 22.82
N MET A 3 10.62 -7.03 22.61
CA MET A 3 9.47 -6.90 23.51
C MET A 3 8.72 -8.22 23.75
N LEU A 4 8.68 -9.09 22.74
CA LEU A 4 7.99 -10.38 22.79
C LEU A 4 8.95 -11.56 23.01
N GLY A 5 10.26 -11.32 23.18
CA GLY A 5 11.27 -12.37 23.33
C GLY A 5 11.39 -13.32 22.14
N MET A 6 11.04 -12.87 20.93
CA MET A 6 11.01 -13.71 19.72
C MET A 6 12.28 -13.57 18.89
N ALA A 7 12.64 -14.64 18.15
CA ALA A 7 13.69 -14.57 17.15
C ALA A 7 13.35 -13.57 16.03
N TYR A 8 14.30 -12.70 15.67
CA TYR A 8 14.10 -11.63 14.69
C TYR A 8 13.52 -12.12 13.36
N ILE A 9 14.01 -13.26 12.84
CA ILE A 9 13.53 -13.83 11.57
C ILE A 9 12.04 -14.18 11.58
N ARG A 10 11.48 -14.59 12.73
CA ARG A 10 10.04 -14.90 12.82
C ARG A 10 9.16 -13.66 12.66
N VAL A 11 9.66 -12.50 13.12
CA VAL A 11 8.98 -11.22 12.90
C VAL A 11 9.03 -10.83 11.43
N LEU A 12 10.19 -11.00 10.78
CA LEU A 12 10.34 -10.71 9.35
C LEU A 12 9.41 -11.57 8.49
N GLU A 13 9.31 -12.88 8.77
CA GLU A 13 8.40 -13.77 8.03
C GLU A 13 6.95 -13.27 8.09
N VAL A 14 6.48 -12.86 9.27
CA VAL A 14 5.12 -12.32 9.43
C VAL A 14 4.98 -10.97 8.73
N ALA A 15 5.97 -10.09 8.88
CA ALA A 15 5.96 -8.75 8.29
C ALA A 15 6.02 -8.80 6.76
N THR A 16 6.65 -9.80 6.16
CA THR A 16 6.67 -10.00 4.70
C THR A 16 5.50 -10.84 4.18
N PHE A 17 4.79 -11.56 5.07
CA PHE A 17 3.64 -12.39 4.68
C PHE A 17 2.37 -11.57 4.57
N TYR A 18 2.11 -10.66 5.51
CA TYR A 18 0.94 -9.80 5.51
C TYR A 18 1.23 -8.48 4.79
N THR A 19 0.51 -8.21 3.70
CA THR A 19 0.68 -7.02 2.86
C THR A 19 0.36 -5.71 3.59
N GLN A 20 -0.33 -5.78 4.73
CA GLN A 20 -0.67 -4.60 5.54
C GLN A 20 0.56 -3.98 6.21
N PHE A 21 1.64 -4.74 6.41
CA PHE A 21 2.88 -4.22 6.98
C PHE A 21 3.73 -3.56 5.89
N GLN A 22 3.83 -2.24 5.95
CA GLN A 22 4.61 -1.46 5.00
C GLN A 22 6.10 -1.49 5.37
N LEU A 23 6.91 -2.18 4.56
CA LEU A 23 8.37 -2.27 4.73
C LEU A 23 9.13 -1.16 4.00
N GLN A 24 8.43 -0.36 3.21
CA GLN A 24 8.93 0.81 2.51
C GLN A 24 8.14 2.06 2.92
N PRO A 25 8.69 3.27 2.75
CA PRO A 25 7.98 4.50 3.10
C PRO A 25 6.69 4.67 2.30
N VAL A 26 5.59 4.90 3.03
CA VAL A 26 4.30 5.31 2.46
C VAL A 26 3.98 6.76 2.83
N GLY A 27 2.97 7.33 2.17
CA GLY A 27 2.58 8.73 2.33
C GLY A 27 2.31 9.09 3.79
N THR A 28 2.92 10.18 4.25
CA THR A 28 2.83 10.62 5.65
C THR A 28 1.42 11.02 6.10
N ARG A 29 0.54 11.36 5.14
CA ARG A 29 -0.87 11.69 5.42
C ARG A 29 -1.80 10.53 5.08
N ALA A 30 -1.58 9.87 3.94
CA ALA A 30 -2.41 8.74 3.53
C ALA A 30 -1.67 7.79 2.57
N HIS A 31 -1.98 6.51 2.74
CA HIS A 31 -1.72 5.45 1.77
C HIS A 31 -3.06 4.95 1.25
N VAL A 32 -3.36 5.23 -0.03
CA VAL A 32 -4.67 4.98 -0.64
C VAL A 32 -4.70 3.56 -1.21
N GLN A 33 -5.52 2.68 -0.66
CA GLN A 33 -5.70 1.31 -1.14
C GLN A 33 -7.01 1.19 -1.90
N VAL A 34 -6.94 0.84 -3.19
CA VAL A 34 -8.11 0.71 -4.05
C VAL A 34 -8.42 -0.76 -4.27
N CYS A 35 -9.64 -1.19 -3.92
CA CYS A 35 -10.13 -2.54 -4.21
C CYS A 35 -10.08 -2.85 -5.72
N GLY A 36 -9.29 -3.85 -6.12
CA GLY A 36 -9.15 -4.36 -7.48
C GLY A 36 -9.97 -5.62 -7.76
N THR A 37 -10.63 -6.20 -6.76
CA THR A 37 -11.41 -7.44 -6.94
C THR A 37 -12.58 -7.27 -7.93
N THR A 38 -13.04 -8.38 -8.52
CA THR A 38 -14.04 -8.39 -9.59
C THR A 38 -15.29 -7.55 -9.31
N PRO A 39 -15.91 -7.57 -8.11
CA PRO A 39 -17.07 -6.72 -7.83
C PRO A 39 -16.75 -5.23 -7.95
N CYS A 40 -15.59 -4.79 -7.46
CA CYS A 40 -15.14 -3.40 -7.55
C CYS A 40 -14.81 -3.02 -9.01
N MET A 41 -14.11 -3.90 -9.73
CA MET A 41 -13.79 -3.74 -11.15
C MET A 41 -15.06 -3.56 -11.99
N LEU A 42 -16.07 -4.43 -11.83
CA LEU A 42 -17.36 -4.34 -12.52
C LEU A 42 -18.13 -3.04 -12.21
N ARG A 43 -17.78 -2.37 -11.11
CA ARG A 43 -18.36 -1.10 -10.68
C ARG A 43 -17.50 0.12 -11.02
N GLY A 44 -16.41 -0.05 -11.77
CA GLY A 44 -15.57 1.05 -12.26
C GLY A 44 -14.37 1.38 -11.37
N ALA A 45 -13.85 0.45 -10.57
CA ALA A 45 -12.64 0.67 -9.78
C ALA A 45 -11.42 1.08 -10.62
N GLU A 46 -11.36 0.68 -11.90
CA GLU A 46 -10.30 1.11 -12.83
C GLU A 46 -10.24 2.64 -13.02
N ASP A 47 -11.38 3.32 -12.95
CA ASP A 47 -11.42 4.79 -13.02
C ASP A 47 -10.83 5.42 -11.76
N LEU A 48 -11.03 4.80 -10.60
CA LEU A 48 -10.38 5.22 -9.35
C LEU A 48 -8.86 5.00 -9.40
N ILE A 49 -8.42 3.85 -9.92
CA ILE A 49 -6.99 3.56 -10.14
C ILE A 49 -6.38 4.60 -11.09
N ARG A 50 -7.09 4.95 -12.18
CA ARG A 50 -6.64 5.97 -13.13
C ARG A 50 -6.47 7.35 -12.49
N ILE A 51 -7.37 7.72 -11.58
CA ILE A 51 -7.26 8.96 -10.80
C ILE A 51 -6.03 8.90 -9.89
N CYS A 52 -5.79 7.78 -9.19
CA CYS A 52 -4.62 7.61 -8.33
C CYS A 52 -3.31 7.76 -9.14
N LYS A 53 -3.22 7.11 -10.30
CA LYS A 53 -2.09 7.24 -11.23
C LYS A 53 -1.81 8.68 -11.64
N LYS A 54 -2.86 9.46 -11.91
CA LYS A 54 -2.76 10.85 -12.38
C LYS A 54 -2.48 11.86 -11.25
N LYS A 55 -2.99 11.61 -10.04
CA LYS A 55 -3.00 12.59 -8.94
C LYS A 55 -1.98 12.31 -7.84
N ILE A 56 -1.53 11.07 -7.69
CA ILE A 56 -0.63 10.67 -6.61
C ILE A 56 0.75 10.33 -7.21
N ALA A 57 0.85 9.22 -7.95
CA ALA A 57 2.06 8.79 -8.63
C ALA A 57 1.71 7.80 -9.75
N SER A 58 2.46 7.76 -10.85
CA SER A 58 2.16 6.88 -11.99
C SER A 58 2.20 5.39 -11.63
N GLU A 59 3.14 5.01 -10.77
CA GLU A 59 3.34 3.65 -10.29
C GLU A 59 2.80 3.50 -8.84
N PRO A 60 2.24 2.34 -8.48
CA PRO A 60 1.86 2.04 -7.11
C PRO A 60 3.09 2.01 -6.18
N PHE A 61 2.86 2.14 -4.87
CA PHE A 61 3.89 2.25 -3.82
C PHE A 61 4.89 3.40 -3.97
N THR A 62 4.66 4.31 -4.92
CA THR A 62 5.50 5.48 -5.12
C THR A 62 4.91 6.68 -4.40
N LEU A 63 5.76 7.42 -3.67
CA LEU A 63 5.38 8.66 -3.03
C LEU A 63 5.13 9.76 -4.07
N ASN A 64 4.14 10.62 -3.81
CA ASN A 64 4.01 11.86 -4.56
C ASN A 64 5.18 12.82 -4.26
N GLU A 65 5.33 13.88 -5.06
CA GLU A 65 6.43 14.86 -4.93
C GLU A 65 6.57 15.43 -3.50
N GLY A 66 5.45 15.61 -2.79
CA GLY A 66 5.44 16.10 -1.42
C GLY A 66 5.64 15.04 -0.33
N GLY A 67 5.80 13.75 -0.66
CA GLY A 67 5.93 12.66 0.31
C GLY A 67 4.70 12.47 1.22
N THR A 68 3.55 13.02 0.84
CA THR A 68 2.34 13.05 1.66
C THR A 68 1.35 11.94 1.31
N LEU A 69 1.37 11.49 0.05
CA LEU A 69 0.43 10.51 -0.49
C LEU A 69 1.19 9.40 -1.22
N SER A 70 0.60 8.21 -1.19
CA SER A 70 0.99 7.03 -1.97
C SER A 70 -0.26 6.19 -2.21
N TRP A 71 -0.22 5.24 -3.14
CA TRP A 71 -1.37 4.39 -3.45
C TRP A 71 -0.97 2.97 -3.85
N GLU A 72 -1.90 2.03 -3.73
CA GLU A 72 -1.80 0.67 -4.24
C GLU A 72 -3.18 0.12 -4.65
N GLU A 73 -3.19 -0.97 -5.40
CA GLU A 73 -4.36 -1.78 -5.70
C GLU A 73 -4.35 -3.02 -4.78
N VAL A 74 -5.51 -3.35 -4.17
CA VAL A 74 -5.67 -4.44 -3.19
C VAL A 74 -6.80 -5.41 -3.53
#